data_AF-A0A6B9Z8N7-F1
#
_entry.id   AF-A0A6B9Z8N7-F1
#
_cell.length_a   1.000
_cell.length_b   1.000
_cell.length_c   1.000
_cell.angle_alpha   90.00
_cell.angle_beta   90.00
_cell.angle_gamma   90.00
#
_symmetry.space_group_name_H-M   'P 1'
#
loop_
_entity.id
_entity.type
_entity.pdbx_description
1 polymer ?
#
loop_
_entity_poly.entity_id
_entity_poly.type
_entity_poly.pdbx_seq_one_letter_code
_entity_poly.pdbx_strand_id
1 'polypeptide(L)'
;MDSGNGAHATVIRMATDLRNRHLFTRNGVFESYDSLSLYYVGMGGNTNTTTRFRKYEGNGQKILLQEYLDAAHLLTANQTYHVDIVVRDGVVTFSVDDIVYFSYNDPSPLQKGYFGFRSTWSRQEISNFSVKQLP
;
A
#
# COMPACT_ATOMS: atom_id res chain seq x y z
N MET A 1 -28.73 -5.77 8.82
CA MET A 1 -28.67 -5.16 7.47
C MET A 1 -27.21 -4.92 7.20
N ASP A 2 -26.68 -5.67 6.24
CA ASP A 2 -25.26 -5.94 6.05
C ASP A 2 -24.57 -4.73 5.40
N SER A 3 -23.74 -4.03 6.18
CA SER A 3 -22.99 -2.86 5.70
C SER A 3 -21.77 -3.35 4.93
N GLY A 4 -21.98 -3.74 3.68
CA GLY A 4 -20.92 -3.91 2.69
C GLY A 4 -20.24 -2.58 2.38
N ASN A 5 -19.40 -2.10 3.30
CA ASN A 5 -18.64 -0.88 3.14
C ASN A 5 -17.24 -1.24 2.65
N GLY A 6 -16.94 -0.85 1.41
CA GLY A 6 -15.65 -1.01 0.76
C GLY A 6 -14.50 -0.56 1.65
N ALA A 7 -13.82 -1.52 2.25
CA ALA A 7 -12.68 -1.27 3.10
C ALA A 7 -11.44 -1.16 2.21
N HIS A 8 -10.78 0.00 2.19
CA HIS A 8 -9.51 0.16 1.49
C HIS A 8 -8.46 0.54 2.53
N ALA A 9 -7.58 -0.42 2.85
CA ALA A 9 -6.36 -0.19 3.61
C ALA A 9 -5.23 -0.02 2.59
N THR A 10 -4.65 1.18 2.54
CA THR A 10 -3.45 1.40 1.75
C THR A 10 -2.25 1.44 2.65
N VAL A 11 -1.21 0.70 2.27
CA VAL A 11 0.12 0.97 2.77
C VAL A 11 0.99 1.54 1.66
N ILE A 12 1.52 2.73 1.94
CA ILE A 12 2.44 3.47 1.09
C ILE A 12 3.82 3.36 1.71
N ARG A 13 4.82 2.93 0.93
CA ARG A 13 6.22 2.98 1.36
C ARG A 13 7.09 3.66 0.31
N MET A 14 8.12 4.35 0.80
CA MET A 14 9.14 5.03 0.00
C MET A 14 8.58 6.19 -0.82
N ALA A 15 7.51 6.82 -0.36
CA ALA A 15 6.90 7.95 -1.04
C ALA A 15 7.89 9.13 -1.16
N THR A 16 8.19 9.48 -2.40
CA THR A 16 8.97 10.66 -2.76
C THR A 16 8.31 11.35 -3.95
N ASP A 17 8.49 12.66 -4.06
CA ASP A 17 8.08 13.43 -5.24
C ASP A 17 9.35 14.01 -5.86
N LEU A 18 9.69 13.54 -7.06
CA LEU A 18 10.89 13.96 -7.78
C LEU A 18 10.78 15.44 -8.22
N ARG A 19 9.57 15.98 -8.28
CA ARG A 19 9.25 17.33 -8.78
C ARG A 19 9.00 18.34 -7.66
N ASN A 20 8.71 17.88 -6.44
CA ASN A 20 8.45 18.75 -5.29
C ASN A 20 9.01 18.17 -3.98
N ARG A 21 10.01 18.84 -3.41
CA ARG A 21 10.61 18.42 -2.14
C ARG A 21 9.69 18.59 -0.93
N HIS A 22 8.64 19.41 -1.02
CA HIS A 22 7.63 19.60 0.03
C HIS A 22 6.44 18.69 -0.22
N LEU A 23 6.50 17.47 0.31
CA LEU A 23 5.52 16.41 0.02
C LEU A 23 4.12 16.67 0.60
N PHE A 24 4.04 17.41 1.71
CA PHE A 24 2.83 17.60 2.53
C PHE A 24 1.97 18.79 2.08
N THR A 25 1.74 18.90 0.77
CA THR A 25 0.84 19.91 0.17
C THR A 25 -0.45 19.30 -0.38
N ARG A 26 -0.60 17.98 -0.25
CA ARG A 26 -1.70 17.19 -0.84
C ARG A 26 -2.91 17.16 0.07
N ASN A 27 -4.09 17.05 -0.55
CA ASN A 27 -5.40 17.13 0.12
C ASN A 27 -6.15 15.78 0.22
N GLY A 28 -5.50 14.66 -0.11
CA GLY A 28 -6.12 13.33 -0.03
C GLY A 28 -6.82 12.85 -1.31
N VAL A 29 -6.91 13.66 -2.36
CA VAL A 29 -7.49 13.25 -3.66
C VAL A 29 -6.54 12.26 -4.38
N PHE A 30 -7.08 11.20 -5.00
CA PHE A 30 -6.26 10.08 -5.51
C PHE A 30 -5.24 10.50 -6.59
N GLU A 31 -5.64 11.41 -7.46
CA GLU A 31 -4.85 11.96 -8.56
C GLU A 31 -3.69 12.83 -8.03
N SER A 32 -3.79 13.37 -6.81
CA SER A 32 -2.71 14.16 -6.20
C SER A 32 -1.45 13.32 -5.90
N TYR A 33 -1.55 12.00 -5.96
CA TYR A 33 -0.46 11.06 -5.71
C TYR A 33 0.24 10.60 -7.00
N ASP A 34 -0.21 11.03 -8.19
CA ASP A 34 0.32 10.58 -9.48
C ASP A 34 1.79 10.96 -9.71
N SER A 35 2.23 12.07 -9.13
CA SER A 35 3.62 12.52 -9.18
C SER A 35 4.54 11.79 -8.19
N LEU A 36 4.00 10.92 -7.33
CA LEU A 36 4.81 10.22 -6.35
C LEU A 36 5.45 8.97 -6.93
N SER A 37 6.68 8.71 -6.50
CA SER A 37 7.29 7.39 -6.59
C SER A 37 7.09 6.65 -5.27
N LEU A 38 6.47 5.47 -5.30
CA LEU A 38 6.18 4.63 -4.13
C LEU A 38 5.85 3.19 -4.50
N TYR A 39 5.95 2.30 -3.51
CA TYR A 39 5.25 1.02 -3.50
C TYR A 39 3.88 1.20 -2.85
N TYR A 40 2.85 0.70 -3.52
CA TYR A 40 1.46 0.87 -3.14
C TYR A 40 0.76 -0.49 -3.07
N VAL A 41 0.35 -0.91 -1.88
CA VAL A 41 -0.60 -2.02 -1.73
C VAL A 41 -1.94 -1.45 -1.31
N GLY A 42 -2.97 -1.73 -2.11
CA GLY A 42 -4.36 -1.49 -1.74
C GLY A 42 -5.04 -2.82 -1.46
N MET A 43 -5.25 -3.14 -0.18
CA MET A 43 -6.00 -4.32 0.26
C MET A 43 -7.48 -3.94 0.40
N GLY A 44 -8.38 -4.72 -0.20
CA GLY A 44 -9.81 -4.42 -0.27
C GLY A 44 -10.19 -3.25 -1.20
N GLY A 45 -9.37 -2.95 -2.21
CA GLY A 45 -9.72 -1.98 -3.25
C GLY A 45 -10.99 -2.33 -4.04
N ASN A 46 -11.52 -1.35 -4.77
CA ASN A 46 -12.71 -1.47 -5.61
C ASN A 46 -13.93 -2.01 -4.84
N THR A 47 -14.27 -1.36 -3.73
CA THR A 47 -15.37 -1.82 -2.86
C THR A 47 -15.13 -3.24 -2.33
N ASN A 48 -13.90 -3.50 -1.86
CA ASN A 48 -13.47 -4.79 -1.32
C ASN A 48 -13.64 -5.96 -2.30
N THR A 49 -13.24 -5.77 -3.56
CA THR A 49 -13.24 -6.83 -4.58
C THR A 49 -11.83 -7.17 -5.10
N THR A 50 -10.83 -6.37 -4.74
CA THR A 50 -9.45 -6.56 -5.22
C THR A 50 -8.43 -6.27 -4.14
N THR A 51 -7.32 -6.99 -4.17
CA THR A 51 -6.10 -6.63 -3.45
C THR A 51 -4.97 -6.49 -4.45
N ARG A 52 -4.37 -5.30 -4.54
CA ARG A 52 -3.49 -4.94 -5.67
C ARG A 52 -2.18 -4.35 -5.19
N PHE A 53 -1.10 -4.83 -5.77
CA PHE A 53 0.23 -4.27 -5.60
C PHE A 53 0.66 -3.48 -6.82
N ARG A 54 1.12 -2.24 -6.60
CA ARG A 54 1.58 -1.34 -7.66
C ARG A 54 2.92 -0.70 -7.30
N LYS A 55 3.68 -0.38 -8.34
CA LYS A 55 4.80 0.57 -8.28
C LYS A 55 4.40 1.86 -9.01
N TYR A 56 4.59 2.99 -8.33
CA TYR A 56 4.41 4.30 -8.94
C TYR A 56 5.79 4.84 -9.31
N GLU A 57 5.95 5.30 -10.55
CA GLU A 57 7.24 5.76 -11.08
C GLU A 57 7.45 7.27 -10.91
N GLY A 58 6.49 8.00 -10.31
CA GLY A 58 6.56 9.46 -10.14
C GLY A 58 6.36 10.28 -11.42
N ASN A 59 6.09 9.61 -12.54
CA ASN A 59 5.79 10.21 -13.83
C ASN A 59 4.29 10.09 -14.22
N GLY A 60 3.43 9.68 -13.29
CA GLY A 60 2.02 9.35 -13.52
C GLY A 60 1.74 7.88 -13.80
N GLN A 61 2.76 7.07 -14.14
CA GLN A 61 2.58 5.63 -14.33
C GLN A 61 2.40 4.90 -13.00
N LYS A 62 1.37 4.05 -12.96
CA LYS A 62 0.99 3.20 -11.82
C LYS A 62 1.00 1.74 -12.28
N ILE A 63 2.18 1.14 -12.34
CA ILE A 63 2.38 -0.23 -12.84
C ILE A 63 1.68 -1.20 -11.88
N LEU A 64 0.73 -1.99 -12.38
CA LEU A 64 0.14 -3.11 -11.65
C LEU A 64 1.14 -4.27 -11.69
N LEU A 65 1.69 -4.61 -10.52
CA LEU A 65 2.65 -5.70 -10.38
C LEU A 65 1.92 -7.03 -10.22
N GLN A 66 0.88 -7.06 -9.38
CA GLN A 66 0.07 -8.23 -9.12
C GLN A 66 -1.31 -7.85 -8.55
N GLU A 67 -2.29 -8.74 -8.72
CA GLU A 67 -3.66 -8.60 -8.22
C GLU A 67 -4.18 -9.94 -7.71
N TYR A 68 -4.97 -9.86 -6.62
CA TYR A 68 -5.84 -10.93 -6.14
C TYR A 68 -7.31 -10.48 -6.22
N LEU A 69 -8.16 -11.44 -6.57
CA LEU A 69 -9.61 -11.27 -6.70
C LEU A 69 -10.39 -12.25 -5.80
N ASP A 70 -9.70 -13.21 -5.19
CA ASP A 70 -10.32 -14.23 -4.34
C ASP A 70 -10.56 -13.70 -2.92
N ALA A 71 -11.55 -14.28 -2.25
CA ALA A 71 -11.99 -13.84 -0.94
C ALA A 71 -10.91 -13.94 0.15
N ALA A 72 -9.92 -14.84 0.02
CA ALA A 72 -8.90 -15.04 1.04
C ALA A 72 -7.93 -13.86 1.13
N HIS A 73 -7.85 -13.01 0.10
CA HIS A 73 -7.01 -11.81 0.07
C HIS A 73 -7.79 -10.51 0.26
N LEU A 74 -9.10 -10.58 0.55
CA LEU A 74 -9.95 -9.41 0.78
C LEU A 74 -10.08 -9.09 2.27
N LEU A 75 -10.54 -7.88 2.58
CA LEU A 75 -10.79 -7.50 3.97
C LEU A 75 -12.08 -8.12 4.48
N THR A 76 -12.04 -8.56 5.73
CA THR A 76 -13.17 -9.05 6.52
C THR A 76 -13.46 -8.01 7.59
N ALA A 77 -14.74 -7.67 7.75
CA ALA A 77 -15.15 -6.69 8.76
C ALA A 77 -14.81 -7.17 10.17
N ASN A 78 -14.39 -6.25 11.04
CA ASN A 78 -14.03 -6.51 12.44
C ASN A 78 -12.91 -7.55 12.63
N GLN A 79 -12.09 -7.77 11.60
CA GLN A 79 -10.91 -8.62 11.69
C GLN A 79 -9.67 -7.77 11.96
N THR A 80 -8.83 -8.23 12.88
CA THR A 80 -7.48 -7.66 13.07
C THR A 80 -6.52 -8.37 12.12
N TYR A 81 -5.68 -7.59 11.45
CA TYR A 81 -4.64 -8.08 10.54
C TYR A 81 -3.27 -7.65 11.02
N HIS A 82 -2.30 -8.57 11.02
CA HIS A 82 -0.90 -8.24 11.16
C HIS A 82 -0.28 -8.02 9.78
N VAL A 83 0.23 -6.82 9.52
CA VAL A 83 0.81 -6.48 8.21
C VAL A 83 2.29 -6.18 8.35
N ASP A 84 3.08 -6.93 7.61
CA ASP A 84 4.53 -6.73 7.48
C ASP A 84 4.90 -6.27 6.08
N ILE A 85 5.76 -5.26 6.02
CA ILE A 85 6.36 -4.80 4.77
C ILE A 85 7.88 -4.80 4.91
N VAL A 86 8.51 -5.66 4.13
CA VAL A 86 9.95 -5.85 4.12
C VAL A 86 10.51 -5.36 2.80
N VAL A 87 11.55 -4.55 2.87
CA VAL A 87 12.38 -4.20 1.70
C VAL A 87 13.81 -4.61 2.04
N ARG A 88 14.32 -5.61 1.34
CA ARG A 88 15.67 -6.16 1.55
C ARG A 88 16.22 -6.65 0.22
N ASP A 89 17.47 -6.31 -0.08
CA ASP A 89 18.19 -6.80 -1.26
C ASP A 89 17.43 -6.63 -2.59
N GLY A 90 16.74 -5.50 -2.75
CA GLY A 90 15.91 -5.20 -3.94
C GLY A 90 14.55 -5.90 -3.97
N VAL A 91 14.24 -6.76 -3.00
CA VAL A 91 12.96 -7.45 -2.88
C VAL A 91 12.03 -6.70 -1.94
N VAL A 92 10.81 -6.44 -2.41
CA VAL A 92 9.71 -5.88 -1.63
C VAL A 92 8.69 -6.98 -1.33
N THR A 93 8.40 -7.20 -0.06
CA THR A 93 7.42 -8.19 0.39
C THR A 93 6.32 -7.50 1.19
N PHE A 94 5.08 -7.91 0.96
CA PHE A 94 3.91 -7.53 1.75
C PHE A 94 3.24 -8.82 2.24
N SER A 95 3.18 -8.97 3.56
CA SER A 95 2.58 -10.12 4.22
C SER A 95 1.40 -9.70 5.09
N VAL A 96 0.40 -10.58 5.16
CA VAL A 96 -0.76 -10.46 6.05
C VAL A 96 -0.85 -11.73 6.88
N ASP A 97 -0.87 -11.59 8.20
CA ASP A 97 -0.91 -12.71 9.16
C ASP A 97 0.14 -13.78 8.84
N ASP A 98 1.39 -13.35 8.66
CA ASP A 98 2.56 -14.16 8.29
C ASP A 98 2.50 -14.82 6.89
N ILE A 99 1.43 -14.59 6.12
CA ILE A 99 1.28 -15.10 4.76
C ILE A 99 1.74 -14.03 3.76
N VAL A 100 2.71 -14.38 2.92
CA VAL A 100 3.18 -13.49 1.84
C VAL A 100 2.10 -13.37 0.77
N TYR A 101 1.52 -12.18 0.64
CA TYR A 101 0.61 -11.87 -0.47
C TYR A 101 1.41 -11.42 -1.68
N PHE A 102 2.40 -10.55 -1.49
CA PHE A 102 3.20 -10.04 -2.61
C PHE A 102 4.69 -10.17 -2.32
N SER A 103 5.43 -10.58 -3.34
CA SER A 103 6.89 -10.52 -3.39
C SER A 103 7.33 -10.03 -4.76
N TYR A 104 8.11 -8.97 -4.80
CA TYR A 104 8.56 -8.35 -6.04
C TYR A 104 10.04 -8.04 -5.96
N ASN A 105 10.81 -8.65 -6.86
CA ASN A 105 12.21 -8.30 -7.09
C ASN A 105 12.27 -7.11 -8.05
N ASP A 106 12.53 -5.92 -7.51
CA ASP A 106 12.56 -4.70 -8.29
C ASP A 106 13.96 -4.48 -8.89
N PRO A 107 14.11 -4.45 -10.23
CA PRO A 107 15.40 -4.17 -10.86
C PRO A 107 15.91 -2.74 -10.59
N SER A 108 15.03 -1.82 -10.15
CA SER A 108 15.36 -0.44 -9.79
C SER A 108 14.62 -0.03 -8.51
N PRO A 109 15.06 -0.52 -7.34
CA PRO A 109 14.32 -0.38 -6.10
C PRO A 109 14.32 1.05 -5.55
N LEU A 110 13.20 1.44 -4.93
CA LEU A 110 13.09 2.73 -4.24
C LEU A 110 13.88 2.68 -2.92
N GLN A 111 14.82 3.62 -2.74
CA GLN A 111 15.82 3.54 -1.66
C GLN A 111 15.45 4.29 -0.37
N LYS A 112 14.65 5.36 -0.45
CA LYS A 112 14.19 6.12 0.72
C LYS A 112 12.88 6.83 0.41
N GLY A 113 12.14 7.19 1.45
CA GLY A 113 10.95 8.03 1.35
C GLY A 113 10.06 7.89 2.57
N TYR A 114 8.89 8.51 2.51
CA TYR A 114 7.92 8.46 3.59
C TYR A 114 7.10 7.16 3.57
N PHE A 115 6.63 6.78 4.74
CA PHE A 115 5.59 5.76 4.91
C PHE A 115 4.25 6.46 5.14
N GLY A 116 3.16 5.90 4.64
CA GLY A 116 1.83 6.46 4.83
C GLY A 116 0.73 5.43 4.82
N PHE A 117 -0.33 5.73 5.56
CA PHE A 117 -1.61 5.04 5.45
C PHE A 117 -2.56 5.91 4.63
N ARG A 118 -3.37 5.26 3.79
CA ARG A 118 -4.46 5.92 3.07
C ARG A 118 -5.71 5.07 3.17
N SER A 119 -6.83 5.71 3.45
CA SER A 119 -8.15 5.13 3.35
C SER A 119 -9.10 6.07 2.61
N THR A 120 -10.22 5.52 2.14
CA THR A 120 -11.29 6.26 1.48
C THR A 120 -12.56 6.21 2.33
N TRP A 121 -13.18 5.03 2.39
CA TRP A 121 -14.45 4.80 3.11
C TRP A 121 -14.30 3.87 4.32
N SER A 122 -13.14 3.22 4.48
CA SER A 122 -12.92 2.29 5.57
C SER A 122 -12.78 3.03 6.89
N ARG A 123 -13.37 2.46 7.94
CA ARG A 123 -13.13 2.88 9.32
C ARG A 123 -12.16 1.88 9.92
N GLN A 124 -10.92 2.30 10.12
CA GLN A 124 -9.83 1.43 10.56
C GLN A 124 -9.23 1.96 11.85
N GLU A 125 -8.88 1.04 12.73
CA GLU A 125 -7.97 1.30 13.84
C GLU A 125 -6.58 0.80 13.42
N ILE A 126 -5.56 1.60 13.69
CA ILE A 126 -4.16 1.24 13.45
C ILE A 126 -3.46 1.28 14.80
N SER A 127 -2.93 0.13 15.22
CA SER A 127 -2.22 -0.03 16.48
C SER A 127 -0.87 -0.73 16.26
N ASN A 128 0.04 -0.63 17.23
CA ASN A 128 1.36 -1.27 17.19
C ASN A 128 2.22 -0.96 15.96
N PHE A 129 2.06 0.25 15.40
CA PHE A 129 2.85 0.68 14.25
C PHE A 129 4.33 0.85 14.60
N SER A 130 5.21 0.23 13.81
CA SER A 130 6.65 0.44 13.92
C SER A 130 7.32 0.46 12.54
N VAL A 131 8.41 1.22 12.44
CA VAL A 131 9.31 1.21 11.29
C VAL A 131 10.71 1.02 11.84
N LYS A 132 11.36 -0.07 11.41
CA LYS A 132 12.71 -0.43 11.83
C LYS A 132 13.61 -0.63 10.62
N GLN A 133 14.88 -0.33 10.81
CA GLN A 133 15.91 -0.78 9.90
C GLN A 133 16.14 -2.28 10.14
N LEU A 134 16.26 -3.04 9.07
CA LEU A 134 16.63 -4.45 9.17
C LEU A 134 18.16 -4.55 9.35
N PRO A 135 18.63 -5.50 10.18
CA PRO A 135 20.06 -5.78 10.32
C PRO A 135 20.65 -6.30 9.01
#